data_AF-A0A379YR08-F1
#
_entry.id   AF-A0A379YR08-F1
#
_cell.length_a   1.000
_cell.length_b   1.000
_cell.length_c   1.000
_cell.angle_alpha   90.00
_cell.angle_beta   90.00
_cell.angle_gamma   90.00
#
_symmetry.space_group_name_H-M   'P 1'
#
loop_
_entity.id
_entity.type
_entity.pdbx_description
1 polymer ?
#
loop_
_entity_poly.entity_id
_entity_poly.type
_entity_poly.pdbx_seq_one_letter_code
_entity_poly.pdbx_strand_id
1 'polypeptide(L)'
;MVDDPFKFLVDGRRARNPRLRLPNGRRSQLKSLVRKAPEVMVKVSGGGATVKHVGDHMNYITRNGELTAITDHGDRVSGKDEVKELLDSWDMELQRGGGETKTGF
;
A
#
# COMPACT_ATOMS: atom_id res chain seq x y z
N MET A 1 17.02 17.44 2.08
CA MET A 1 16.64 18.19 0.86
C MET A 1 15.91 17.19 -0.02
N VAL A 2 14.58 17.30 -0.15
CA VAL A 2 13.78 16.35 -0.94
C VAL A 2 13.86 16.80 -2.40
N ASP A 3 14.55 16.01 -3.23
CA ASP A 3 14.51 16.18 -4.68
C ASP A 3 13.12 15.78 -5.18
N ASP A 4 12.24 16.78 -5.30
CA ASP A 4 10.89 16.59 -5.82
C ASP A 4 10.95 16.35 -7.35
N PRO A 5 10.70 15.11 -7.81
CA PRO A 5 10.86 14.74 -9.22
C PRO A 5 9.84 15.41 -10.13
N PHE A 6 8.82 16.08 -9.58
CA PHE A 6 7.73 16.72 -10.33
C PHE A 6 7.79 18.25 -10.34
N LYS A 7 8.82 18.87 -9.75
CA LYS A 7 8.98 20.34 -9.74
C LYS A 7 8.96 20.97 -11.14
N PHE A 8 9.41 20.24 -12.15
CA PHE A 8 9.35 20.65 -13.56
C PHE A 8 7.91 20.84 -14.09
N LEU A 9 6.94 20.10 -13.57
CA LEU A 9 5.54 20.19 -14.00
C LEU A 9 4.87 21.48 -13.49
N VAL A 10 5.31 21.98 -12.33
CA VAL A 10 4.74 23.16 -11.66
C VAL A 10 5.30 24.48 -12.21
N ASP A 11 6.60 24.54 -12.52
CA ASP A 11 7.26 25.80 -12.86
C ASP A 11 7.15 26.22 -14.34
N GLY A 12 6.50 25.43 -15.20
CA GLY A 12 6.22 25.76 -16.62
C GLY A 12 7.44 26.03 -17.51
N ARG A 13 8.65 26.05 -16.95
CA ARG A 13 9.89 26.26 -17.68
C ARG A 13 10.33 24.92 -18.26
N ARG A 14 10.31 24.86 -19.60
CA ARG A 14 10.82 23.76 -20.42
C ARG A 14 12.24 23.41 -19.98
N ALA A 15 12.38 22.45 -19.05
CA ALA A 15 13.68 21.94 -18.67
C ALA A 15 14.31 21.35 -19.92
N ARG A 16 15.50 21.81 -20.30
CA ARG A 16 16.28 21.25 -21.42
C ARG A 16 16.61 19.80 -21.06
N ASN A 17 15.73 18.89 -21.48
CA ASN A 17 15.79 17.42 -21.38
C ASN A 17 16.88 16.84 -20.46
N PRO A 18 16.78 16.96 -19.13
CA PRO A 18 17.50 16.06 -18.26
C PRO A 18 16.85 14.69 -18.44
N ARG A 19 17.59 13.70 -18.93
CA ARG A 19 17.11 12.30 -18.90
C ARG A 19 16.79 11.97 -17.45
N LEU A 20 15.50 11.91 -17.10
CA LEU A 20 15.04 11.56 -15.76
C LEU A 20 15.64 10.21 -15.38
N ARG A 21 16.66 10.24 -14.52
CA ARG A 21 17.29 9.04 -13.97
C ARG A 21 16.52 8.62 -12.73
N LEU A 22 15.41 7.91 -12.95
CA LEU A 22 14.67 7.30 -11.85
C LEU A 22 15.46 6.09 -11.30
N PRO A 23 15.50 5.87 -9.97
CA PRO A 23 15.95 4.61 -9.39
C PRO A 23 15.22 3.41 -10.00
N ASN A 24 15.88 2.25 -10.10
CA ASN A 24 15.39 1.11 -10.89
C ASN A 24 13.97 0.66 -10.51
N GLY A 25 13.60 0.70 -9.22
CA GLY A 25 12.23 0.38 -8.76
C GLY A 25 11.16 1.38 -9.20
N ARG A 26 11.50 2.66 -9.36
CA ARG A 26 10.53 3.67 -9.86
C ARG A 26 10.32 3.57 -11.37
N ARG A 27 11.31 3.05 -12.11
CA ARG A 27 11.17 2.81 -13.55
C ARG A 27 10.21 1.67 -13.85
N SER A 28 10.21 0.60 -13.06
CA SER A 28 9.27 -0.52 -13.24
C SER A 28 7.84 -0.09 -12.94
N GLN A 29 7.61 0.62 -11.84
CA GLN A 29 6.30 1.20 -11.50
C GLN A 29 5.78 2.11 -12.62
N LEU A 30 6.59 3.07 -13.08
CA LEU A 30 6.19 3.96 -14.17
C LEU A 30 5.91 3.20 -15.48
N LYS A 31 6.71 2.17 -15.78
CA LYS A 31 6.52 1.31 -16.96
C LYS A 31 5.21 0.53 -16.87
N SER A 32 4.83 0.02 -15.70
CA SER A 32 3.55 -0.66 -15.47
C SER A 32 2.36 0.29 -15.62
N LEU A 33 2.47 1.50 -15.06
CA LEU A 33 1.46 2.56 -15.20
C LEU A 33 1.24 2.97 -16.66
N VAL A 34 2.33 3.24 -17.40
CA VAL A 34 2.26 3.58 -18.83
C VAL A 34 1.70 2.44 -19.67
N ARG A 35 1.97 1.19 -19.27
CA ARG A 35 1.44 -0.01 -19.93
C ARG A 35 -0.01 -0.31 -19.56
N LYS A 36 -0.64 0.47 -18.68
CA LYS A 36 -1.99 0.21 -18.17
C LYS A 36 -2.13 -1.21 -17.64
N ALA A 37 -1.16 -1.65 -16.84
CA ALA A 37 -1.26 -2.94 -16.16
C ALA A 37 -2.58 -2.99 -15.36
N PRO A 38 -3.29 -4.13 -15.32
CA PRO A 38 -4.51 -4.24 -14.55
C PRO A 38 -4.19 -4.04 -13.06
N GLU A 39 -4.69 -2.95 -12.50
CA GLU A 39 -4.55 -2.57 -11.10
C GLU A 39 -5.91 -2.69 -10.41
N VAL A 40 -5.91 -3.07 -9.14
CA VAL A 40 -7.12 -3.18 -8.32
C VAL A 40 -6.99 -2.23 -7.14
N MET A 41 -7.94 -1.30 -7.02
CA MET A 41 -8.08 -0.45 -5.84
C MET A 41 -9.02 -1.13 -4.85
N VAL A 42 -8.54 -1.40 -3.64
CA VAL A 42 -9.36 -1.91 -2.54
C VAL A 42 -9.61 -0.79 -1.55
N LYS A 43 -10.88 -0.44 -1.34
CA LYS A 43 -11.29 0.44 -0.24
C LYS A 43 -11.59 -0.43 0.96
N VAL A 44 -10.78 -0.30 2.00
CA VAL A 44 -11.10 -0.85 3.32
C VAL A 44 -11.88 0.23 4.08
N SER A 45 -13.19 0.06 4.24
CA SER A 45 -14.05 1.00 4.98
C SER A 45 -14.53 0.40 6.30
N GLY A 46 -14.49 1.19 7.37
CA GLY A 46 -15.00 0.80 8.70
C GLY A 46 -14.06 -0.08 9.56
N GLY A 47 -12.86 -0.41 9.09
CA GLY A 47 -12.10 -1.56 9.59
C GLY A 47 -10.67 -1.26 10.02
N GLY A 48 -10.50 -0.45 11.07
CA GLY A 48 -9.19 -0.23 11.71
C GLY A 48 -9.26 -0.03 13.23
N ALA A 49 -10.42 -0.19 13.86
CA ALA A 49 -10.59 0.11 15.28
C ALA A 49 -9.92 -0.93 16.21
N THR A 50 -9.62 -2.14 15.72
CA THR A 50 -8.98 -3.22 16.51
C THR A 50 -8.02 -4.07 15.66
N VAL A 51 -6.98 -4.63 16.29
CA VAL A 51 -5.91 -5.38 15.61
C VAL A 51 -6.49 -6.63 14.97
N LYS A 52 -7.50 -7.21 15.62
CA LYS A 52 -8.27 -8.35 15.11
C LYS A 52 -8.85 -8.08 13.72
N HIS A 53 -9.44 -6.89 13.50
CA HIS A 53 -10.08 -6.59 12.22
C HIS A 53 -9.06 -6.42 11.09
N VAL A 54 -7.90 -5.83 11.40
CA VAL A 54 -6.77 -5.77 10.46
C VAL A 54 -6.29 -7.18 10.12
N GLY A 55 -6.15 -8.06 11.13
CA GLY A 55 -5.84 -9.47 10.92
C GLY A 55 -6.86 -10.22 10.05
N ASP A 56 -8.15 -9.97 10.24
CA ASP A 56 -9.22 -10.55 9.40
C ASP A 56 -9.06 -10.13 7.92
N HIS A 57 -8.69 -8.87 7.65
CA HIS A 57 -8.39 -8.40 6.29
C HIS A 57 -7.12 -9.02 5.71
N MET A 58 -6.06 -9.13 6.49
CA MET A 58 -4.81 -9.77 6.03
C MET A 58 -5.03 -11.23 5.69
N ASN A 59 -5.83 -11.94 6.49
CA ASN A 59 -6.27 -13.30 6.18
C ASN A 59 -7.09 -13.35 4.89
N TYR A 60 -8.02 -12.41 4.66
CA TYR A 60 -8.77 -12.36 3.41
C TYR A 60 -7.88 -12.14 2.18
N ILE A 61 -6.98 -11.15 2.23
CA ILE A 61 -6.09 -10.76 1.11
C ILE A 61 -5.15 -11.91 0.74
N THR A 62 -4.56 -12.55 1.75
CA THR A 62 -3.60 -13.65 1.58
C THR A 62 -4.28 -15.00 1.38
N ARG A 63 -5.63 -15.06 1.34
CA ARG A 63 -6.40 -16.30 1.33
C ARG A 63 -5.94 -17.26 2.43
N ASN A 64 -5.92 -16.76 3.66
CA ASN A 64 -5.45 -17.47 4.84
C ASN A 64 -4.02 -18.00 4.69
N GLY A 65 -3.14 -17.22 4.06
CA GLY A 65 -1.73 -17.56 3.81
C GLY A 65 -1.47 -18.42 2.57
N GLU A 66 -2.48 -18.79 1.79
CA GLU A 66 -2.31 -19.54 0.53
C GLU A 66 -1.71 -18.69 -0.60
N LEU A 67 -1.91 -17.37 -0.56
CA LEU A 67 -1.33 -16.43 -1.50
C LEU A 67 -0.15 -15.67 -0.87
N THR A 68 0.95 -15.59 -1.60
CA THR A 68 2.08 -14.74 -1.25
C THR A 68 1.70 -13.26 -1.40
N ALA A 69 1.82 -12.50 -0.32
CA ALA A 69 1.78 -11.04 -0.35
C ALA A 69 3.18 -10.48 -0.60
N ILE A 70 3.24 -9.26 -1.14
CA ILE A 70 4.47 -8.50 -1.32
C ILE A 70 4.30 -7.17 -0.60
N THR A 71 5.23 -6.83 0.30
CA THR A 71 5.24 -5.56 1.02
C THR A 71 5.71 -4.42 0.11
N ASP A 72 5.55 -3.19 0.57
CA ASP A 72 6.04 -1.99 -0.12
C ASP A 72 7.59 -1.95 -0.22
N HIS A 73 8.29 -2.60 0.71
CA HIS A 73 9.73 -2.80 0.67
C HIS A 73 10.17 -3.93 -0.29
N GLY A 74 9.21 -4.71 -0.81
CA GLY A 74 9.45 -5.82 -1.74
C GLY A 74 9.65 -7.17 -1.06
N ASP A 75 9.44 -7.25 0.25
CA ASP A 75 9.53 -8.51 0.98
C ASP A 75 8.35 -9.41 0.63
N ARG A 76 8.61 -10.72 0.56
CA ARG A 76 7.56 -11.72 0.32
C ARG A 76 7.08 -12.25 1.65
N VAL A 77 5.77 -12.32 1.82
CA VAL A 77 5.12 -12.82 3.03
C VAL A 77 4.16 -13.92 2.62
N SER A 78 4.33 -15.11 3.17
CA SER A 78 3.63 -16.33 2.77
C SER A 78 3.31 -17.23 3.96
N GLY A 79 2.18 -17.93 3.87
CA GLY A 79 1.71 -18.73 4.99
C GLY A 79 1.15 -17.88 6.13
N LYS A 80 0.46 -18.54 7.06
CA LYS A 80 -0.26 -17.85 8.14
C LYS A 80 0.67 -17.22 9.16
N ASP A 81 1.80 -17.86 9.43
CA ASP A 81 2.71 -17.44 10.49
C ASP A 81 3.46 -16.16 10.10
N GLU A 82 3.99 -16.06 8.87
CA GLU A 82 4.65 -14.84 8.39
C GLU A 82 3.66 -13.67 8.27
N VAL A 83 2.41 -13.95 7.88
CA VAL A 83 1.35 -12.92 7.83
C VAL A 83 1.02 -12.40 9.23
N LYS A 84 1.02 -13.28 10.23
CA LYS A 84 0.81 -12.89 11.63
C LYS A 84 2.01 -12.11 12.18
N GLU A 85 3.23 -12.56 11.92
CA GLU A 85 4.45 -11.87 12.35
C GLU A 85 4.55 -10.46 11.74
N LEU A 86 4.18 -10.31 10.46
CA LEU A 86 4.06 -9.01 9.82
C LEU A 86 3.07 -8.10 10.56
N LEU A 87 1.89 -8.63 10.91
CA LEU A 87 0.88 -7.88 11.66
C LEU A 87 1.37 -7.46 13.05
N ASP A 88 2.04 -8.37 13.76
CA ASP A 88 2.60 -8.13 15.09
C ASP A 88 3.71 -7.06 15.04
N SER A 89 4.46 -6.98 13.94
CA SER A 89 5.53 -5.98 13.74
C SER A 89 5.03 -4.54 13.64
N TRP A 90 3.74 -4.33 13.37
CA TRP A 90 3.19 -3.00 13.14
C TRP A 90 2.91 -2.21 14.42
N ASP A 91 3.13 -2.81 15.60
CA ASP A 91 3.00 -2.20 16.94
C ASP A 91 1.80 -1.24 17.05
N MET A 92 0.64 -1.74 16.63
CA MET A 92 -0.55 -0.92 16.46
C MET A 92 -1.19 -0.57 17.81
N GLU A 93 -0.96 0.65 18.30
CA GLU A 93 -1.76 1.24 19.38
C GLU A 93 -3.10 1.72 18.81
N LEU A 94 -4.13 0.88 18.91
CA LEU A 94 -5.44 1.21 18.37
C LEU A 94 -6.27 1.95 19.40
N GLN A 95 -6.58 3.22 19.10
CA GLN A 95 -7.57 3.97 19.85
C GLN A 95 -8.92 3.25 19.82
N ARG A 96 -9.53 3.13 21.00
CA ARG A 96 -10.86 2.58 21.22
C ARG A 96 -11.91 3.50 20.58
N GLY A 97 -12.06 3.42 19.26
CA GLY A 97 -13.01 4.21 18.49
C GLY A 97 -14.45 3.81 18.81
N GLY A 98 -15.18 4.70 19.48
CA GLY A 98 -16.62 4.60 19.70
C GLY A 98 -17.36 4.64 18.37
N GLY A 99 -17.87 3.48 17.94
CA GLY A 99 -18.71 3.38 16.76
C GLY A 99 -20.19 3.51 17.15
N GLU A 100 -20.78 4.70 16.98
CA GLU A 100 -22.22 4.77 16.75
C GLU A 100 -22.49 4.30 15.31
N THR A 101 -23.09 3.12 15.20
CA THR A 101 -23.60 2.59 13.95
C THR A 101 -24.84 3.39 13.54
N LYS A 102 -24.73 4.25 12.52
CA LYS A 102 -25.93 4.71 11.82
C LYS A 102 -26.48 3.58 10.98
N THR A 103 -27.57 2.98 11.46
CA THR A 103 -28.43 2.06 10.72
C THR A 103 -28.88 2.72 9.42
N GLY A 104 -28.65 2.05 8.31
CA GLY A 104 -29.18 2.44 7.01
C GLY A 104 -29.69 1.20 6.29
N PHE A 105 -30.98 0.95 6.43
CA PHE A 105 -31.88 0.40 5.41
C PHE A 105 -33.14 1.25 5.42
#